data_AF-A0A1K2IVN9-F1
#
_entry.id   AF-A0A1K2IVN9-F1
#
_cell.length_a   1.000
_cell.length_b   1.000
_cell.length_c   1.000
_cell.angle_alpha   90.00
_cell.angle_beta   90.00
_cell.angle_gamma   90.00
#
_symmetry.space_group_name_H-M   'P 1'
#
loop_
_entity.id
_entity.type
_entity.pdbx_description
1 polymer ?
#
loop_
_entity_poly.entity_id
_entity_poly.type
_entity_poly.pdbx_seq_one_letter_code
_entity_poly.pdbx_strand_id
1 'polypeptide(L)'
;MKKTVLIFTLLFFGIYYSQTLPKFENDTLTTSTGFKVYEGLNLKIGTGSMNDGDFKFIRTNASSMFNYYSTTGYQGLVNQANSFRRSNSGLTFKVKKIMTRGNKRNGFVYYVKIGSGLINYEMDVENAIKYREIIVPDEFLPKEKSQIQNSETKYDKLKKIKELKDSGVLSDEEFQKEKDKIMNE
;
A
#
# COMPACT_ATOMS: atom_id res chain seq x y z
N MET A 1 11.89 47.73 19.97
CA MET A 1 12.20 46.28 20.06
C MET A 1 10.98 45.42 19.69
N LYS A 2 10.46 45.50 18.45
CA LYS A 2 9.28 44.72 18.01
C LYS A 2 9.32 44.21 16.56
N LYS A 3 10.45 44.35 15.84
CA LYS A 3 10.55 43.95 14.43
C LYS A 3 11.48 42.76 14.16
N THR A 4 12.21 42.29 15.16
CA THR A 4 13.19 41.18 15.02
C THR A 4 12.63 39.80 15.37
N VAL A 5 11.41 39.70 15.92
CA VAL A 5 10.83 38.42 16.35
C VAL A 5 10.08 37.70 15.21
N LEU A 6 9.80 38.37 14.09
CA LEU A 6 9.01 37.79 12.98
C LEU A 6 9.81 36.88 12.03
N ILE A 7 11.15 36.86 12.11
CA ILE A 7 11.99 36.11 11.18
C ILE A 7 12.27 34.68 11.69
N PHE A 8 12.05 34.39 12.97
CA PHE A 8 12.34 33.07 13.54
C PHE A 8 11.17 32.06 13.45
N THR A 9 9.96 32.50 13.13
CA THR A 9 8.78 31.63 12.99
C THR A 9 8.61 31.03 11.60
N LEU A 10 9.39 31.45 10.59
CA LEU A 10 9.24 30.98 9.20
C LEU A 10 10.17 29.82 8.81
N LEU A 11 11.10 29.43 9.70
CA LEU A 11 12.04 28.32 9.44
C LEU A 11 11.53 26.93 9.87
N PHE A 12 10.37 26.83 10.51
CA PHE A 12 9.80 25.55 10.96
C PHE A 12 8.87 24.86 9.95
N PHE A 13 8.61 25.45 8.78
CA PHE A 13 7.73 24.86 7.76
C PHE A 13 8.45 24.11 6.63
N GLY A 14 9.74 23.78 6.83
CA GLY A 14 10.66 23.49 5.74
C GLY A 14 10.95 22.04 5.40
N ILE A 15 10.16 21.03 5.78
CA ILE A 15 10.31 19.67 5.20
C ILE A 15 8.94 19.00 5.05
N TYR A 16 8.10 19.54 4.17
CA TYR A 16 7.10 18.69 3.53
C TYR A 16 7.86 17.72 2.62
N TYR A 17 8.06 16.48 3.10
CA TYR A 17 8.52 15.37 2.28
C TYR A 17 7.59 15.26 1.06
N SER A 18 8.08 15.72 -0.09
CA SER A 18 7.37 15.61 -1.36
C SER A 18 7.33 14.14 -1.76
N GLN A 19 6.17 13.49 -1.57
CA GLN A 19 5.91 12.21 -2.21
C GLN A 19 5.82 12.48 -3.70
N THR A 20 6.90 12.22 -4.42
CA THR A 20 6.94 12.41 -5.87
C THR A 20 6.08 11.35 -6.53
N LEU A 21 5.29 11.74 -7.54
CA LEU A 21 4.60 10.75 -8.36
C LEU A 21 5.63 9.83 -9.04
N PRO A 22 5.31 8.53 -9.23
CA PRO A 22 6.20 7.63 -9.93
C PRO A 22 6.45 8.14 -11.36
N LYS A 23 7.69 8.01 -11.83
CA LYS A 23 8.12 8.50 -13.15
C LYS A 23 8.91 7.42 -13.88
N PHE A 24 8.65 7.28 -15.17
CA PHE A 24 9.40 6.39 -16.03
C PHE A 24 10.18 7.23 -17.05
N GLU A 25 11.50 7.26 -16.89
CA GLU A 25 12.43 8.07 -17.69
C GLU A 25 13.70 7.25 -17.93
N ASN A 26 14.24 7.26 -19.16
CA ASN A 26 15.47 6.56 -19.53
C ASN A 26 15.49 5.08 -19.08
N ASP A 27 14.45 4.33 -19.42
CA ASP A 27 14.28 2.90 -19.09
C ASP A 27 14.28 2.56 -17.58
N THR A 28 14.15 3.59 -16.74
CA THR A 28 14.14 3.46 -15.28
C THR A 28 12.84 4.01 -14.73
N LEU A 29 12.12 3.17 -13.97
CA LEU A 29 11.01 3.58 -13.14
C LEU A 29 11.54 4.05 -11.79
N THR A 30 11.33 5.32 -11.47
CA THR A 30 11.50 5.85 -10.12
C THR A 30 10.15 5.80 -9.42
N THR A 31 10.03 5.01 -8.35
CA THR A 31 8.79 4.83 -7.59
C THR A 31 8.47 6.07 -6.76
N SER A 32 7.28 6.09 -6.14
CA SER A 32 6.89 7.18 -5.24
C SER A 32 7.79 7.31 -4.01
N THR A 33 8.48 6.24 -3.63
CA THR A 33 9.47 6.21 -2.55
C THR A 33 10.87 6.59 -3.00
N GLY A 34 11.09 6.79 -4.31
CA GLY A 34 12.41 7.06 -4.90
C GLY A 34 13.22 5.80 -5.26
N PHE A 35 12.67 4.60 -5.01
CA PHE A 35 13.30 3.35 -5.43
C PHE A 35 13.37 3.28 -6.94
N LYS A 36 14.53 2.89 -7.48
CA LYS A 36 14.75 2.78 -8.92
C LYS A 36 14.62 1.34 -9.37
N VAL A 37 13.71 1.11 -10.31
CA VAL A 37 13.46 -0.18 -10.94
C VAL A 37 13.79 -0.06 -12.42
N TYR A 38 14.64 -0.95 -12.93
CA TYR A 38 15.08 -0.97 -14.33
C TYR A 38 15.17 -2.42 -14.82
N GLU A 39 15.15 -2.61 -16.13
CA GLU A 39 15.30 -3.94 -16.72
C GLU A 39 16.65 -4.57 -16.32
N GLY A 40 16.63 -5.85 -15.93
CA GLY A 40 17.79 -6.56 -15.42
C GLY A 40 18.02 -6.47 -13.91
N LEU A 41 17.31 -5.57 -13.20
CA LEU A 41 17.38 -5.49 -11.74
C LEU A 41 16.90 -6.80 -11.10
N ASN A 42 17.66 -7.28 -10.10
CA ASN A 42 17.25 -8.41 -9.28
C ASN A 42 16.40 -7.91 -8.11
N LEU A 43 15.14 -8.32 -8.06
CA LEU A 43 14.20 -7.99 -6.99
C LEU A 43 14.01 -9.19 -6.08
N LYS A 44 14.22 -8.98 -4.78
CA LYS A 44 13.94 -9.99 -3.76
C LYS A 44 12.47 -9.90 -3.36
N ILE A 45 11.79 -11.04 -3.40
CA ILE A 45 10.38 -11.17 -3.07
C ILE A 45 10.22 -11.21 -1.55
N GLY A 46 9.27 -10.43 -1.05
CA GLY A 46 8.91 -10.37 0.37
C GLY A 46 7.90 -11.44 0.74
N THR A 47 6.86 -11.04 1.45
CA THR A 47 5.78 -11.92 1.92
C THR A 47 4.47 -11.56 1.22
N GLY A 48 3.68 -12.56 0.82
CA GLY A 48 2.39 -12.31 0.18
C GLY A 48 1.39 -11.66 1.13
N SER A 49 0.56 -10.76 0.59
CA SER A 49 -0.39 -9.94 1.37
C SER A 49 -1.82 -10.49 1.41
N MET A 50 -2.08 -11.65 0.79
CA MET A 50 -3.37 -12.35 0.90
C MET A 50 -3.46 -13.14 2.21
N ASN A 51 -4.68 -13.50 2.63
CA ASN A 51 -4.95 -14.24 3.87
C ASN A 51 -4.29 -15.64 3.90
N ASP A 52 -4.07 -16.22 2.73
CA ASP A 52 -3.37 -17.50 2.55
C ASP A 52 -1.85 -17.33 2.39
N GLY A 53 -1.33 -16.09 2.41
CA GLY A 53 0.08 -15.78 2.21
C GLY A 53 0.51 -15.74 0.74
N ASP A 54 -0.41 -15.91 -0.21
CA ASP A 54 -0.14 -15.66 -1.62
C ASP A 54 -0.06 -14.14 -1.89
N PHE A 55 0.48 -13.80 -3.06
CA PHE A 55 0.76 -12.40 -3.40
C PHE A 55 -0.43 -11.79 -4.15
N LYS A 56 -0.91 -10.65 -3.65
CA LYS A 56 -2.02 -9.91 -4.23
C LYS A 56 -1.61 -9.05 -5.42
N PHE A 57 -0.40 -8.49 -5.37
CA PHE A 57 0.08 -7.52 -6.34
C PHE A 57 1.07 -8.11 -7.34
N ILE A 58 1.38 -9.40 -7.22
CA ILE A 58 2.14 -10.18 -8.19
C ILE A 58 1.21 -11.28 -8.74
N ARG A 59 0.92 -11.27 -10.04
CA ARG A 59 -0.02 -12.21 -10.66
C ARG A 59 0.31 -12.52 -12.10
N THR A 60 -0.20 -13.61 -12.65
CA THR A 60 -0.06 -13.89 -14.08
C THR A 60 -0.68 -12.75 -14.90
N ASN A 61 -0.06 -12.44 -16.04
CA ASN A 61 -0.59 -11.44 -16.97
C ASN A 61 -2.03 -11.85 -17.40
N ALA A 62 -2.95 -10.89 -17.47
CA ALA A 62 -4.36 -11.11 -17.83
C ALA A 62 -4.58 -11.70 -19.23
N SER A 63 -3.61 -11.52 -20.13
CA SER A 63 -3.52 -12.05 -21.49
C SER A 63 -2.62 -13.30 -21.59
N SER A 64 -2.16 -13.86 -20.47
CA SER A 64 -1.37 -15.09 -20.47
C SER A 64 -2.25 -16.29 -20.82
N MET A 65 -1.76 -17.20 -21.68
CA MET A 65 -2.46 -18.46 -21.97
C MET A 65 -2.56 -19.38 -20.74
N PHE A 66 -1.76 -19.13 -19.70
CA PHE A 66 -1.79 -19.83 -18.42
C PHE A 66 -2.68 -19.14 -17.39
N ASN A 67 -3.41 -18.09 -17.77
CA ASN A 67 -4.32 -17.39 -16.87
C ASN A 67 -5.59 -18.22 -16.67
N TYR A 68 -5.99 -18.43 -15.42
CA TYR A 68 -7.27 -19.04 -15.11
C TYR A 68 -8.40 -18.04 -15.31
N TYR A 69 -9.38 -18.38 -16.15
CA TYR A 69 -10.61 -17.61 -16.31
C TYR A 69 -11.76 -18.37 -15.64
N SER A 70 -12.52 -17.70 -14.78
CA SER A 70 -13.67 -18.33 -14.11
C SER A 70 -14.84 -18.46 -15.08
N THR A 71 -15.44 -19.65 -15.11
CA THR A 71 -16.68 -19.94 -15.83
C THR A 71 -17.93 -19.49 -15.07
N THR A 72 -17.79 -19.20 -13.77
CA THR A 72 -18.90 -18.82 -12.87
C THR A 72 -18.98 -17.32 -12.62
N GLY A 73 -18.07 -16.52 -13.20
CA GLY A 73 -18.01 -15.07 -13.03
C GLY A 73 -17.47 -14.60 -11.68
N TYR A 74 -17.13 -15.51 -10.77
CA TYR A 74 -16.59 -15.15 -9.45
C TYR A 74 -15.12 -14.70 -9.54
N GLN A 75 -14.90 -13.38 -9.51
CA GLN A 75 -13.60 -12.73 -9.70
C GLN A 75 -12.58 -13.07 -8.59
N GLY A 76 -13.04 -13.41 -7.37
CA GLY A 76 -12.15 -13.75 -6.26
C GLY A 76 -11.31 -15.00 -6.55
N LEU A 77 -11.94 -16.04 -7.09
CA LEU A 77 -11.26 -17.29 -7.50
C LEU A 77 -10.27 -17.05 -8.63
N VAL A 78 -10.59 -16.15 -9.57
CA VAL A 78 -9.69 -15.75 -10.66
C VAL A 78 -8.44 -15.08 -10.11
N ASN A 79 -8.62 -14.11 -9.21
CA ASN A 79 -7.50 -13.37 -8.66
C ASN A 79 -6.58 -14.27 -7.82
N GLN A 80 -7.16 -15.20 -7.07
CA GLN A 80 -6.40 -16.16 -6.26
C GLN A 80 -5.70 -17.21 -7.12
N ALA A 81 -6.37 -17.80 -8.12
CA ALA A 81 -5.76 -18.81 -8.97
C ALA A 81 -4.56 -18.28 -9.80
N ASN A 82 -4.58 -16.98 -10.11
CA ASN A 82 -3.54 -16.31 -10.87
C ASN A 82 -2.50 -15.60 -10.01
N SER A 83 -2.64 -15.65 -8.68
CA SER A 83 -1.67 -15.05 -7.76
C SER A 83 -0.29 -15.69 -7.92
N PHE A 84 0.73 -14.94 -7.56
CA PHE A 84 2.03 -15.54 -7.31
C PHE A 84 1.95 -16.33 -6.00
N ARG A 85 2.48 -17.54 -5.99
CA ARG A 85 2.34 -18.45 -4.84
C ARG A 85 3.25 -18.04 -3.69
N ARG A 86 2.79 -18.25 -2.45
CA ARG A 86 3.55 -18.02 -1.21
C ARG A 86 4.93 -18.68 -1.18
N SER A 87 5.09 -19.81 -1.87
CA SER A 87 6.35 -20.57 -1.97
C SER A 87 7.48 -19.78 -2.63
N ASN A 88 7.17 -18.68 -3.32
CA ASN A 88 8.19 -17.81 -3.91
C ASN A 88 8.72 -16.73 -2.94
N SER A 89 8.19 -16.66 -1.72
CA SER A 89 8.67 -15.72 -0.70
C SER A 89 10.16 -15.90 -0.46
N GLY A 90 10.91 -14.79 -0.40
CA GLY A 90 12.35 -14.78 -0.19
C GLY A 90 13.20 -15.10 -1.44
N LEU A 91 12.60 -15.59 -2.53
CA LEU A 91 13.30 -15.81 -3.80
C LEU A 91 13.63 -14.48 -4.49
N THR A 92 14.55 -14.53 -5.46
CA THR A 92 14.95 -13.35 -6.24
C THR A 92 14.58 -13.55 -7.70
N PHE A 93 13.97 -12.53 -8.31
CA PHE A 93 13.58 -12.54 -9.72
C PHE A 93 14.15 -11.33 -10.43
N LYS A 94 14.58 -11.54 -11.68
CA LYS A 94 15.04 -10.47 -12.55
C LYS A 94 13.86 -9.75 -13.19
N VAL A 95 13.89 -8.42 -13.17
CA VAL A 95 12.96 -7.57 -13.94
C VAL A 95 13.24 -7.77 -15.42
N LYS A 96 12.27 -8.31 -16.15
CA LYS A 96 12.37 -8.52 -17.59
C LYS A 96 11.95 -7.30 -18.39
N LYS A 97 10.91 -6.60 -17.92
CA LYS A 97 10.32 -5.47 -18.64
C LYS A 97 9.52 -4.58 -17.71
N ILE A 98 9.55 -3.27 -17.94
CA ILE A 98 8.65 -2.30 -17.31
C ILE A 98 7.49 -1.99 -18.26
N MET A 99 6.27 -1.93 -17.74
CA MET A 99 5.06 -1.69 -18.49
C MET A 99 4.24 -0.59 -17.84
N THR A 100 3.87 0.41 -18.63
CA THR A 100 3.03 1.51 -18.20
C THR A 100 1.59 1.26 -18.66
N ARG A 101 0.62 1.37 -17.75
CA ARG A 101 -0.81 1.32 -18.06
C ARG A 101 -1.50 2.60 -17.62
N GLY A 102 -2.51 3.04 -18.35
CA GLY A 102 -3.27 4.25 -18.04
C GLY A 102 -3.01 5.39 -19.01
N ASN A 103 -3.37 6.60 -18.61
CA ASN A 103 -3.30 7.79 -19.45
C ASN A 103 -3.21 9.07 -18.60
N LYS A 104 -2.98 10.22 -19.24
CA LYS A 104 -2.84 11.52 -18.56
C LYS A 104 -4.08 11.94 -17.72
N ARG A 105 -5.27 11.43 -18.05
CA ARG A 105 -6.52 11.78 -17.35
C ARG A 105 -6.71 10.96 -16.08
N ASN A 106 -6.43 9.66 -16.13
CA ASN A 106 -6.69 8.71 -15.03
C ASN A 106 -5.44 8.37 -14.22
N GLY A 107 -4.26 8.85 -14.65
CA GLY A 107 -2.98 8.49 -14.10
C GLY A 107 -2.37 7.24 -14.74
N PHE A 108 -1.14 6.96 -14.35
CA PHE A 108 -0.37 5.81 -14.80
C PHE A 108 -0.16 4.83 -13.65
N VAL A 109 -0.25 3.54 -13.96
CA VAL A 109 0.14 2.43 -13.09
C VAL A 109 1.30 1.71 -13.76
N TYR A 110 2.35 1.45 -12.99
CA TYR A 110 3.56 0.83 -13.49
C TYR A 110 3.66 -0.61 -13.02
N TYR A 111 3.72 -1.51 -13.98
CA TYR A 111 3.89 -2.93 -13.76
C TYR A 111 5.28 -3.37 -14.19
N VAL A 112 5.85 -4.35 -13.51
CA VAL A 112 7.05 -5.05 -13.99
C VAL A 112 6.75 -6.50 -14.29
N LYS A 113 7.37 -7.00 -15.36
CA LYS A 113 7.37 -8.42 -15.69
C LYS A 113 8.51 -9.12 -14.99
N ILE A 114 8.17 -10.13 -14.21
CA ILE A 114 9.12 -11.04 -13.54
C ILE A 114 8.75 -12.49 -13.85
N GLY A 115 9.67 -13.41 -13.65
CA GLY A 115 9.42 -14.84 -13.80
C GLY A 115 10.62 -15.58 -14.38
N SER A 116 10.56 -16.91 -14.34
CA SER A 116 11.57 -17.80 -14.90
C SER A 116 10.90 -18.77 -15.87
N GLY A 117 11.52 -19.01 -17.02
CA GLY A 117 10.97 -19.90 -18.05
C GLY A 117 9.70 -19.36 -18.74
N LEU A 118 8.69 -20.23 -18.85
CA LEU A 118 7.50 -20.03 -19.70
C LEU A 118 6.44 -19.11 -19.09
N ILE A 119 6.43 -18.93 -17.76
CA ILE A 119 5.41 -18.13 -17.07
C ILE A 119 5.99 -16.77 -16.70
N ASN A 120 5.29 -15.72 -17.12
CA ASN A 120 5.58 -14.35 -16.72
C ASN A 120 4.47 -13.83 -15.80
N TYR A 121 4.90 -13.22 -14.70
CA TYR A 121 4.05 -12.53 -13.76
C TYR A 121 4.20 -11.03 -13.95
N GLU A 122 3.11 -10.30 -13.75
CA GLU A 122 3.07 -8.86 -13.65
C GLU A 122 2.98 -8.48 -12.18
N MET A 123 3.84 -7.56 -11.77
CA MET A 123 3.85 -7.00 -10.45
C MET A 123 3.52 -5.52 -10.50
N ASP A 124 2.49 -5.10 -9.76
CA ASP A 124 2.23 -3.68 -9.49
C ASP A 124 3.27 -3.19 -8.47
N VAL A 125 4.25 -2.43 -8.95
CA VAL A 125 5.46 -2.11 -8.16
C VAL A 125 5.13 -1.27 -6.93
N GLU A 126 4.28 -0.25 -7.09
CA GLU A 126 3.94 0.67 -6.00
C GLU A 126 3.23 -0.07 -4.87
N ASN A 127 2.22 -0.86 -5.22
CA ASN A 127 1.49 -1.63 -4.22
C ASN A 127 2.35 -2.76 -3.64
N ALA A 128 3.18 -3.43 -4.45
CA ALA A 128 4.07 -4.47 -3.94
C ALA A 128 5.08 -3.93 -2.90
N ILE A 129 5.62 -2.72 -3.09
CA ILE A 129 6.46 -2.04 -2.09
C ILE A 129 5.62 -1.72 -0.85
N LYS A 130 4.45 -1.11 -1.05
CA LYS A 130 3.56 -0.67 0.03
C LYS A 130 3.17 -1.82 0.98
N TYR A 131 2.87 -2.99 0.43
CA TYR A 131 2.46 -4.17 1.18
C TYR A 131 3.62 -5.14 1.48
N ARG A 132 4.86 -4.73 1.23
CA ARG A 132 6.08 -5.54 1.48
C ARG A 132 6.08 -6.90 0.75
N GLU A 133 5.42 -6.97 -0.40
CA GLU A 133 5.49 -8.10 -1.32
C GLU A 133 6.81 -8.15 -2.07
N ILE A 134 7.54 -7.03 -2.11
CA ILE A 134 8.97 -7.00 -2.44
C ILE A 134 9.79 -6.34 -1.34
N ILE A 135 11.03 -6.81 -1.23
CA ILE A 135 12.00 -6.28 -0.28
C ILE A 135 12.76 -5.16 -0.98
N VAL A 136 12.60 -3.94 -0.46
CA VAL A 136 13.38 -2.76 -0.82
C VAL A 136 14.17 -2.30 0.40
N PRO A 137 15.30 -1.59 0.21
CA PRO A 137 16.03 -0.98 1.33
C PRO A 137 15.12 -0.08 2.18
N ASP A 138 15.39 -0.02 3.49
CA ASP A 138 14.53 0.67 4.47
C ASP A 138 14.32 2.16 4.15
N GLU A 139 15.30 2.79 3.53
CA GLU A 139 15.22 4.19 3.07
C GLU A 139 14.13 4.43 2.02
N PHE A 140 13.76 3.39 1.26
CA PHE A 140 12.74 3.42 0.22
C PHE A 140 11.44 2.72 0.63
N LEU A 141 11.33 2.27 1.88
CA LEU A 141 10.03 1.85 2.39
C LEU A 141 9.15 3.09 2.47
N PRO A 142 7.83 2.95 2.20
CA PRO A 142 6.91 4.04 2.47
C PRO A 142 7.05 4.33 3.97
N LYS A 143 7.63 5.48 4.29
CA LYS A 143 7.51 6.03 5.63
C LYS A 143 6.03 6.26 5.78
N GLU A 144 5.37 5.39 6.54
CA GLU A 144 3.99 5.60 6.88
C GLU A 144 3.92 7.05 7.35
N LYS A 145 3.14 7.88 6.64
CA LYS A 145 2.51 8.98 7.35
C LYS A 145 1.83 8.24 8.46
N SER A 146 2.31 8.41 9.68
CA SER A 146 1.58 8.05 10.87
C SER A 146 0.30 8.90 10.85
N GLN A 147 -0.63 8.56 9.95
CA GLN A 147 -1.98 8.31 10.38
C GLN A 147 -1.78 7.25 11.42
N ILE A 148 -1.64 7.73 12.65
CA ILE A 148 -2.00 7.04 13.84
C ILE A 148 -3.27 6.27 13.47
N GLN A 149 -3.14 5.01 13.07
CA GLN A 149 -4.14 4.03 13.41
C GLN A 149 -4.07 4.04 14.93
N ASN A 150 -4.78 5.00 15.53
CA ASN A 150 -5.38 4.76 16.81
C ASN A 150 -6.20 3.50 16.50
N SER A 151 -5.64 2.33 16.76
CA SER A 151 -6.46 1.22 17.20
C SER A 151 -7.18 1.80 18.40
N GLU A 152 -8.34 2.41 18.14
CA GLU A 152 -9.03 3.20 19.12
C GLU A 152 -9.28 2.26 20.28
N THR A 153 -8.56 2.48 21.38
CA THR A 153 -8.62 1.54 22.47
C THR A 153 -10.02 1.60 23.03
N LYS A 154 -10.44 0.54 23.71
CA LYS A 154 -11.70 0.50 24.45
C LYS A 154 -11.92 1.76 25.29
N TYR A 155 -10.85 2.29 25.89
CA TYR A 155 -10.86 3.50 26.69
C TYR A 155 -11.00 4.80 25.87
N ASP A 156 -10.45 4.85 24.66
CA ASP A 156 -10.62 6.00 23.76
C ASP A 156 -12.07 6.11 23.29
N LYS A 157 -12.71 4.97 22.95
CA LYS A 157 -14.14 4.92 22.62
C LYS A 157 -15.00 5.41 23.81
N LEU A 158 -14.68 4.96 25.02
CA LEU A 158 -15.37 5.37 26.26
C LEU A 158 -15.24 6.88 26.53
N LYS A 159 -14.08 7.47 26.24
CA LYS A 159 -13.87 8.91 26.41
C LYS A 159 -14.75 9.72 25.46
N LYS A 160 -14.84 9.32 24.19
CA LYS A 160 -15.67 10.03 23.20
C LYS A 160 -17.16 9.97 23.50
N ILE A 161 -17.69 8.81 23.91
CA ILE A 161 -19.11 8.74 24.28
C ILE A 161 -19.42 9.58 25.52
N LYS A 162 -18.46 9.73 26.44
CA LYS A 162 -18.60 10.62 27.60
C LYS A 162 -18.61 12.09 27.16
N GLU A 163 -17.73 12.49 26.26
CA GLU A 163 -17.73 13.84 25.69
C GLU A 163 -19.05 14.16 24.97
N LEU A 164 -19.62 13.19 24.25
CA LEU A 164 -20.93 13.35 23.59
C LEU A 164 -22.06 13.51 24.60
N LYS A 165 -22.04 12.75 25.71
CA LYS A 165 -22.97 12.94 26.83
C LYS A 165 -22.80 14.32 27.48
N ASP A 166 -21.57 14.71 27.80
CA ASP A 166 -21.26 15.99 28.46
C ASP A 166 -21.64 17.18 27.56
N SER A 167 -21.61 17.00 26.23
CA SER A 167 -22.10 17.97 25.25
C SER A 167 -23.63 17.99 25.05
N GLY A 168 -24.36 17.10 25.73
CA GLY A 168 -25.83 16.99 25.63
C GLY A 168 -26.34 16.36 24.33
N VAL A 169 -25.45 15.77 23.52
CA VAL A 169 -25.80 15.11 22.25
C VAL A 169 -26.39 13.71 22.49
N LEU A 170 -26.00 13.06 23.58
CA LEU A 170 -26.54 11.76 24.02
C LEU A 170 -27.35 11.92 25.30
N SER A 171 -28.48 11.24 25.37
CA SER A 171 -29.21 11.03 26.63
C SER A 171 -28.47 10.07 27.57
N ASP A 172 -28.83 10.09 28.85
CA ASP A 172 -28.26 9.18 29.85
C ASP A 172 -28.46 7.69 29.50
N GLU A 173 -29.60 7.37 28.90
CA GLU A 173 -29.96 6.00 28.49
C GLU A 173 -29.12 5.54 27.28
N GLU A 174 -28.94 6.41 26.28
CA GLU A 174 -28.13 6.11 25.08
C GLU A 174 -26.65 5.96 25.43
N PHE A 175 -26.15 6.83 26.32
CA PHE A 175 -24.78 6.73 26.82
C PHE A 175 -24.52 5.38 27.50
N GLN A 176 -25.43 4.94 28.36
CA GLN A 176 -25.24 3.71 29.12
C GLN A 176 -25.30 2.47 28.22
N LYS A 177 -26.21 2.45 27.23
CA LYS A 177 -26.30 1.38 26.24
C LYS A 177 -25.03 1.24 25.39
N GLU A 178 -24.47 2.36 24.92
CA GLU A 178 -23.27 2.31 24.09
C GLU A 178 -22.01 2.02 24.91
N LYS A 179 -21.96 2.50 26.17
CA LYS A 179 -20.91 2.13 27.13
C LYS A 179 -20.87 0.63 27.39
N ASP A 180 -22.01 0.00 27.64
CA ASP A 180 -22.06 -1.43 27.97
C ASP A 180 -21.68 -2.30 26.76
N LYS A 181 -22.03 -1.86 25.55
CA LYS A 181 -21.60 -2.49 24.30
C LYS A 181 -20.09 -2.43 24.10
N ILE A 182 -19.46 -1.28 24.35
CA ILE A 182 -17.99 -1.13 24.30
C ILE A 182 -17.32 -1.95 25.42
N MET A 183 -17.95 -2.08 26.59
CA MET A 183 -17.43 -2.86 27.71
C MET A 183 -17.49 -4.37 27.49
N ASN A 184 -18.37 -4.86 26.63
CA ASN A 184 -18.52 -6.29 26.32
C ASN A 184 -17.81 -6.73 25.03
N GLU A 185 -17.21 -5.79 24.30
CA GLU A 185 -16.22 -6.02 23.22
C GLU A 185 -14.84 -6.30 23.83
#